data_AF-A0A8S3U1Z8-F1
#
_entry.id   AF-A0A8S3U1Z8-F1
#
_cell.length_a   1.000
_cell.length_b   1.000
_cell.length_c   1.000
_cell.angle_alpha   90.00
_cell.angle_beta   90.00
_cell.angle_gamma   90.00
#
_symmetry.space_group_name_H-M   'P 1'
#
loop_
_entity.id
_entity.type
_entity.pdbx_description
1 polymer ?
#
loop_
_entity_poly.entity_id
_entity_poly.type
_entity_poly.pdbx_seq_one_letter_code
_entity_poly.pdbx_strand_id
1 'polypeptide(L)'
;MDTSDFVKGVDFSSSKSKDRIHPNTFAATTGHLNWIKKYCSVSSRYKAQLAIDMTYKVGPFYTTCLSLAHPVFVHKDDHLKHPSLFVGMMTTTSRTSSDYQYLSNQLRKHGVNSLIYGTDGEYALEMGFEATFPIEKGKNIHLRCFNHLKEDLEVELKNAKVSNSKQIVKDILGYEIGSIRFNGLVDSHEKDYYKQYNEISHSWTPDFKDYLQSKGFRVRPLMETFIKCMGREVRVNAGLGNPPNKYENQRAESMNSVLKESIGGKFTDQASVHDLVYRKVVLPQERELIKAIYSHGEYRIAKSFKNYEIHPSVWKSMTPEQRQIHVNKIIMPSNISDEEAIFVKLSKEPEELADLLTNIPVYLTMEIWESAEKILSHGKITDVDKESYCVVYKKEAFMVTIKADQFACSCKLFDKMKLCGHVLAAADGKSLLEELLKKRKYSPVLAINRNTSPSAGEKRVKTTKKVHRMWLNNGLPIQHEVHLPTEINLNIRRPFQMNEIFHNDEPFCIEYLNNITKEVNCASCSCLLSKRLFPHTILHSVIMKDMFIQVSRRMAKQFGNQL
;
A
#
# COMPACT_ATOMS: atom_id res chain seq x y z
N MET A 1 0.06 -21.47 16.81
CA MET A 1 0.06 -20.24 15.99
C MET A 1 -1.00 -19.34 16.58
N ASP A 2 -0.67 -18.71 17.71
CA ASP A 2 -1.49 -17.70 18.37
C ASP A 2 -0.63 -16.46 18.51
N THR A 3 -0.88 -15.45 17.68
CA THR A 3 -0.47 -14.06 17.90
C THR A 3 -1.42 -13.19 17.08
N SER A 4 -2.49 -12.70 17.72
CA SER A 4 -3.35 -11.67 17.13
C SER A 4 -2.65 -10.32 17.23
N ASP A 5 -1.59 -10.16 16.44
CA ASP A 5 -0.63 -9.06 16.53
C ASP A 5 -1.16 -7.77 15.88
N PHE A 6 -2.48 -7.58 15.82
CA PHE A 6 -3.15 -6.49 15.11
C PHE A 6 -3.42 -5.33 16.07
N VAL A 7 -2.59 -4.30 15.98
CA VAL A 7 -2.79 -3.03 16.69
C VAL A 7 -4.09 -2.41 16.20
N LYS A 8 -5.12 -2.44 17.06
CA LYS A 8 -6.44 -1.85 16.80
C LYS A 8 -6.59 -0.56 17.60
N GLY A 9 -6.47 0.59 16.94
CA GLY A 9 -6.81 1.88 17.52
C GLY A 9 -8.28 2.21 17.21
N VAL A 10 -9.03 2.74 18.19
CA VAL A 10 -10.35 3.34 17.95
C VAL A 10 -10.35 4.73 18.56
N ASP A 11 -10.70 5.73 17.77
CA ASP A 11 -10.90 7.10 18.24
C ASP A 11 -12.18 7.70 17.65
N PHE A 12 -12.75 8.65 18.37
CA PHE A 12 -14.02 9.27 18.07
C PHE A 12 -13.76 10.75 17.80
N SER A 13 -13.79 11.17 16.54
CA SER A 13 -13.72 12.60 16.23
C SER A 13 -15.09 13.23 16.45
N SER A 14 -15.16 14.29 17.28
CA SER A 14 -16.34 15.14 17.37
C SER A 14 -16.27 16.22 16.27
N SER A 15 -17.25 16.23 15.39
CA SER A 15 -17.45 17.36 14.47
C SER A 15 -18.16 18.49 15.23
N LYS A 16 -17.58 19.70 15.26
CA LYS A 16 -18.21 20.89 15.87
C LYS A 16 -19.53 21.31 15.19
N SER A 17 -19.87 20.77 14.03
CA SER A 17 -21.03 21.22 13.24
C SER A 17 -22.21 20.25 13.22
N LYS A 18 -22.10 19.05 13.79
CA LYS A 18 -23.18 18.07 13.90
C LYS A 18 -22.94 17.22 15.15
N ASP A 19 -23.97 17.00 15.97
CA ASP A 19 -24.01 16.05 17.11
C ASP A 19 -23.83 14.58 16.69
N ARG A 20 -22.81 14.28 15.88
CA ARG A 20 -22.55 12.96 15.31
C ARG A 20 -21.11 12.55 15.59
N ILE A 21 -20.97 11.43 16.27
CA ILE A 21 -19.70 10.78 16.56
C ILE A 21 -19.29 10.00 15.30
N HIS A 22 -18.09 10.28 14.78
CA HIS A 22 -17.49 9.58 13.65
C HIS A 22 -16.40 8.62 14.17
N PRO A 23 -16.64 7.29 14.15
CA PRO A 23 -15.63 6.33 14.59
C PRO A 23 -14.57 6.16 13.52
N ASN A 24 -13.32 6.42 13.91
CA ASN A 24 -12.14 6.15 13.12
C ASN A 24 -11.38 4.99 13.76
N THR A 25 -11.04 3.99 12.95
CA THR A 25 -10.33 2.82 13.45
C THR A 25 -9.08 2.57 12.62
N PHE A 26 -8.00 2.16 13.29
CA PHE A 26 -6.71 1.85 12.67
C PHE A 26 -6.37 0.38 12.91
N ALA A 27 -5.64 -0.18 11.95
CA ALA A 27 -5.38 -1.61 11.87
C ALA A 27 -4.05 -1.88 11.16
N ALA A 28 -3.06 -2.40 11.89
CA ALA A 28 -1.78 -2.87 11.33
C ALA A 28 -1.15 -3.91 12.28
N THR A 29 -0.28 -4.79 11.76
CA THR A 29 0.49 -5.65 12.67
C THR A 29 1.70 -4.93 13.25
N THR A 30 2.20 -5.37 14.40
CA THR A 30 3.50 -4.91 14.95
C THR A 30 4.62 -5.05 13.91
N GLY A 31 4.61 -6.18 13.20
CA GLY A 31 5.47 -6.44 12.05
C GLY A 31 5.40 -5.40 10.94
N HIS A 32 4.20 -5.10 10.47
CA HIS A 32 3.98 -4.10 9.43
C HIS A 32 4.41 -2.69 9.89
N LEU A 33 4.13 -2.32 11.13
CA LEU A 33 4.60 -1.06 11.70
C LEU A 33 6.13 -0.99 11.72
N ASN A 34 6.80 -2.11 12.03
CA ASN A 34 8.26 -2.21 11.93
C ASN A 34 8.75 -2.06 10.48
N TRP A 35 8.05 -2.58 9.48
CA TRP A 35 8.39 -2.36 8.08
C TRP A 35 8.27 -0.90 7.67
N ILE A 36 7.19 -0.24 8.07
CA ILE A 36 6.99 1.19 7.79
C ILE A 36 8.14 1.99 8.41
N LYS A 37 8.46 1.75 9.69
CA LYS A 37 9.59 2.41 10.38
C LYS A 37 10.93 2.16 9.68
N LYS A 38 11.18 0.92 9.26
CA LYS A 38 12.48 0.49 8.72
C LYS A 38 12.68 0.92 7.27
N TYR A 39 11.69 0.75 6.41
CA TYR A 39 11.82 0.91 4.96
C TYR A 39 11.24 2.24 4.46
N CYS A 40 10.17 2.74 5.07
CA CYS A 40 9.55 4.01 4.68
C CYS A 40 10.15 5.22 5.40
N SER A 41 11.40 5.15 5.87
CA SER A 41 12.12 6.26 6.50
C SER A 41 13.10 6.91 5.51
N VAL A 42 13.27 8.23 5.59
CA VAL A 42 14.24 8.99 4.78
C VAL A 42 15.68 8.51 5.01
N SER A 43 15.99 8.06 6.22
CA SER A 43 17.31 7.52 6.59
C SER A 43 17.51 6.04 6.23
N SER A 44 16.50 5.38 5.67
CA SER A 44 16.60 3.96 5.35
C SER A 44 17.64 3.70 4.26
N ARG A 45 18.42 2.63 4.43
CA ARG A 45 19.30 2.10 3.38
C ARG A 45 18.50 1.50 2.22
N TYR A 46 17.40 0.83 2.53
CA TYR A 46 16.53 0.16 1.56
C TYR A 46 15.17 0.82 1.60
N LYS A 47 15.03 1.90 0.83
CA LYS A 47 13.86 2.77 0.87
C LYS A 47 12.67 2.14 0.16
N ALA A 48 11.51 2.25 0.77
CA ALA A 48 10.21 2.00 0.18
C ALA A 48 9.32 3.22 0.38
N GLN A 49 8.32 3.36 -0.49
CA GLN A 49 7.32 4.42 -0.37
C GLN A 49 6.05 3.80 0.25
N LEU A 50 5.53 4.40 1.32
CA LEU A 50 4.22 4.05 1.84
C LEU A 50 3.15 4.64 0.91
N ALA A 51 2.55 3.81 0.07
CA ALA A 51 1.47 4.21 -0.81
C ALA A 51 0.15 4.23 -0.03
N ILE A 52 -0.53 5.38 -0.08
CA ILE A 52 -1.74 5.66 0.69
C ILE A 52 -2.84 5.95 -0.32
N ASP A 53 -3.91 5.17 -0.26
CA ASP A 53 -5.05 5.33 -1.16
C ASP A 53 -6.33 4.96 -0.45
N MET A 54 -7.37 5.78 -0.65
CA MET A 54 -8.67 5.50 -0.08
C MET A 54 -9.55 4.79 -1.10
N THR A 55 -10.16 3.69 -0.66
CA THR A 55 -11.19 2.99 -1.41
C THR A 55 -12.55 3.04 -0.75
N TYR A 56 -13.55 3.01 -1.62
CA TYR A 56 -14.94 2.75 -1.29
C TYR A 56 -15.18 1.22 -1.44
N LYS A 57 -16.18 0.67 -0.77
CA LYS A 57 -16.68 -0.73 -0.90
C LYS A 57 -16.07 -1.79 0.03
N VAL A 58 -15.51 -1.41 1.18
CA VAL A 58 -15.24 -2.38 2.26
C VAL A 58 -16.27 -2.12 3.37
N GLY A 59 -17.39 -2.84 3.31
CA GLY A 59 -18.56 -2.56 4.15
C GLY A 59 -19.14 -1.15 3.91
N PRO A 60 -19.78 -0.54 4.92
CA PRO A 60 -20.35 0.81 4.84
C PRO A 60 -19.31 1.93 5.10
N PHE A 61 -18.01 1.62 5.13
CA PHE A 61 -16.97 2.55 5.58
C PHE A 61 -16.11 3.06 4.42
N TYR A 62 -15.60 4.28 4.56
CA TYR A 62 -14.43 4.71 3.80
C TYR A 62 -13.22 3.94 4.34
N THR A 63 -12.43 3.34 3.46
CA THR A 63 -11.29 2.54 3.86
C THR A 63 -10.03 3.10 3.23
N THR A 64 -9.12 3.59 4.06
CA THR A 64 -7.80 4.04 3.61
C THR A 64 -6.81 2.91 3.79
N CYS A 65 -6.10 2.55 2.73
CA CYS A 65 -5.19 1.42 2.70
C CYS A 65 -3.76 1.91 2.66
N LEU A 66 -2.89 1.20 3.38
CA LEU A 66 -1.46 1.42 3.40
C LEU A 66 -0.79 0.21 2.75
N SER A 67 0.02 0.48 1.74
CA SER A 67 0.80 -0.55 1.05
C SER A 67 2.23 -0.10 0.81
N LEU A 68 3.16 -1.04 0.71
CA LEU A 68 4.55 -0.74 0.34
C LEU A 68 5.13 -1.84 -0.54
N ALA A 69 6.14 -1.50 -1.34
CA ALA A 69 6.94 -2.47 -2.06
C ALA A 69 8.05 -3.01 -1.13
N HIS A 70 7.97 -4.28 -0.73
CA HIS A 70 8.87 -4.80 0.32
C HIS A 70 10.28 -5.06 -0.22
N PRO A 71 11.34 -4.35 0.25
CA PRO A 71 12.65 -4.37 -0.40
C PRO A 71 13.39 -5.70 -0.36
N VAL A 72 13.05 -6.57 0.60
CA VAL A 72 13.72 -7.87 0.80
C VAL A 72 13.30 -8.91 -0.24
N PHE A 73 12.12 -8.77 -0.84
CA PHE A 73 11.55 -9.79 -1.72
C PHE A 73 11.40 -9.24 -3.13
N VAL A 74 11.50 -10.12 -4.13
CA VAL A 74 11.24 -9.82 -5.55
C VAL A 74 10.35 -10.91 -6.13
N HIS A 75 9.70 -10.62 -7.26
CA HIS A 75 8.96 -11.66 -7.97
C HIS A 75 9.91 -12.74 -8.51
N LYS A 76 9.43 -13.99 -8.52
CA LYS A 76 10.16 -15.11 -9.10
C LYS A 76 10.45 -14.89 -10.58
N ASP A 77 9.48 -14.38 -11.33
CA ASP A 77 9.57 -14.21 -12.78
C ASP A 77 10.13 -12.83 -13.19
N ASP A 78 10.28 -11.92 -12.22
CA ASP A 78 10.87 -10.59 -12.42
C ASP A 78 11.66 -10.16 -11.17
N HIS A 79 12.97 -10.40 -11.23
CA HIS A 79 13.88 -10.13 -10.12
C HIS A 79 14.16 -8.64 -9.88
N LEU A 80 13.67 -7.74 -10.74
CA LEU A 80 13.80 -6.30 -10.56
C LEU A 80 12.57 -5.70 -9.86
N LYS A 81 11.49 -6.48 -9.75
CA LYS A 81 10.21 -6.01 -9.20
C LYS A 81 9.96 -6.53 -7.80
N HIS A 82 9.80 -5.60 -6.87
CA HIS A 82 9.39 -5.89 -5.49
C HIS A 82 7.87 -6.10 -5.39
N PRO A 83 7.39 -7.06 -4.57
CA PRO A 83 5.97 -7.27 -4.37
C PRO A 83 5.35 -6.13 -3.57
N SER A 84 4.14 -5.72 -3.96
CA SER A 84 3.35 -4.74 -3.24
C SER A 84 2.55 -5.43 -2.13
N LEU A 85 2.84 -5.06 -0.89
CA LEU A 85 2.27 -5.70 0.30
C LEU A 85 1.29 -4.77 1.01
N PHE A 86 0.20 -5.33 1.52
CA PHE A 86 -0.67 -4.65 2.48
C PHE A 86 0.07 -4.54 3.81
N VAL A 87 0.08 -3.34 4.40
CA VAL A 87 0.76 -3.10 5.69
C VAL A 87 -0.13 -2.42 6.73
N GLY A 88 -1.31 -1.95 6.35
CA GLY A 88 -2.26 -1.44 7.32
C GLY A 88 -3.46 -0.77 6.67
N MET A 89 -4.41 -0.37 7.49
CA MET A 89 -5.60 0.33 7.04
C MET A 89 -6.18 1.23 8.12
N MET A 90 -7.06 2.12 7.68
CA MET A 90 -8.00 2.84 8.51
C MET A 90 -9.40 2.68 7.94
N THR A 91 -10.41 2.52 8.79
CA THR A 91 -11.81 2.67 8.39
C THR A 91 -12.46 3.86 9.08
N THR A 92 -13.24 4.63 8.32
CA THR A 92 -13.88 5.87 8.79
C THR A 92 -15.28 6.00 8.22
N THR A 93 -16.08 6.88 8.82
CA THR A 93 -17.43 7.22 8.33
C THR A 93 -17.48 8.57 7.61
N SER A 94 -16.35 9.27 7.54
CA SER A 94 -16.16 10.53 6.82
C SER A 94 -14.83 10.54 6.05
N ARG A 95 -14.65 11.58 5.23
CA ARG A 95 -13.47 11.79 4.37
C ARG A 95 -12.94 13.21 4.54
N THR A 96 -12.53 13.53 5.75
CA THR A 96 -12.06 14.85 6.17
C THR A 96 -10.56 14.82 6.46
N SER A 97 -9.92 15.98 6.52
CA SER A 97 -8.50 16.04 6.90
C SER A 97 -8.24 15.52 8.31
N SER A 98 -9.21 15.64 9.24
CA SER A 98 -9.09 15.07 10.58
C SER A 98 -9.08 13.54 10.58
N ASP A 99 -9.77 12.89 9.62
CA ASP A 99 -9.75 11.44 9.48
C ASP A 99 -8.34 10.97 9.09
N TYR A 100 -7.74 11.62 8.09
CA TYR A 100 -6.38 11.30 7.65
C TYR A 100 -5.32 11.71 8.69
N GLN A 101 -5.56 12.78 9.46
CA GLN A 101 -4.70 13.16 10.57
C GLN A 101 -4.75 12.15 11.72
N TYR A 102 -5.91 11.54 11.97
CA TYR A 102 -6.01 10.43 12.90
C TYR A 102 -5.09 9.27 12.46
N LEU A 103 -5.15 8.86 11.20
CA LEU A 103 -4.28 7.80 10.67
C LEU A 103 -2.79 8.13 10.82
N SER A 104 -2.39 9.33 10.41
CA SER A 104 -0.99 9.76 10.51
C SER A 104 -0.53 9.84 11.97
N ASN A 105 -1.40 10.25 12.90
CA ASN A 105 -1.14 10.23 14.34
C ASN A 105 -0.98 8.81 14.89
N GLN A 106 -1.75 7.82 14.41
CA GLN A 106 -1.55 6.42 14.81
C GLN A 106 -0.17 5.93 14.38
N LEU A 107 0.26 6.19 13.15
CA LEU A 107 1.61 5.84 12.70
C LEU A 107 2.69 6.46 13.62
N ARG A 108 2.55 7.76 13.94
CA ARG A 108 3.48 8.46 14.84
C ARG A 108 3.46 7.88 16.26
N LYS A 109 2.28 7.59 16.82
CA LYS A 109 2.11 6.95 18.13
C LYS A 109 2.81 5.59 18.19
N HIS A 110 2.85 4.86 17.09
CA HIS A 110 3.54 3.58 16.95
C HIS A 110 5.01 3.70 16.51
N GLY A 111 5.61 4.88 16.67
CA GLY A 111 7.05 5.12 16.54
C GLY A 111 7.53 5.46 15.13
N VAL A 112 6.63 5.73 14.19
CA VAL A 112 7.02 6.26 12.86
C VAL A 112 7.40 7.74 13.01
N ASN A 113 8.70 8.02 13.04
CA ASN A 113 9.24 9.37 13.26
C ASN A 113 9.60 10.13 11.97
N SER A 114 9.83 9.39 10.88
CA SER A 114 10.13 9.87 9.54
C SER A 114 9.34 9.01 8.55
N LEU A 115 8.79 9.64 7.51
CA LEU A 115 7.96 8.95 6.54
C LEU A 115 8.25 9.39 5.10
N ILE A 116 8.48 8.41 4.23
CA ILE A 116 8.38 8.50 2.77
C ILE A 116 7.01 7.92 2.40
N TYR A 117 6.12 8.76 1.89
CA TYR A 117 4.77 8.36 1.52
C TYR A 117 4.37 8.96 0.19
N GLY A 118 3.37 8.36 -0.46
CA GLY A 118 2.81 8.91 -1.68
C GLY A 118 1.31 8.76 -1.77
N THR A 119 0.69 9.69 -2.52
CA THR A 119 -0.76 9.90 -2.54
C THR A 119 -1.27 10.15 -3.95
N ASP A 120 -2.58 10.03 -4.14
CA ASP A 120 -3.32 10.46 -5.32
C ASP A 120 -3.64 11.97 -5.32
N GLY A 121 -3.09 12.71 -4.36
CA GLY A 121 -3.24 14.14 -4.10
C GLY A 121 -4.64 14.63 -3.83
N GLU A 122 -5.47 13.79 -3.23
CA GLU A 122 -6.66 14.26 -2.52
C GLU A 122 -6.28 15.27 -1.42
N TYR A 123 -6.82 16.49 -1.53
CA TYR A 123 -6.54 17.60 -0.61
C TYR A 123 -6.68 17.23 0.88
N ALA A 124 -7.78 16.57 1.24
CA ALA A 124 -8.02 16.19 2.63
C ALA A 124 -6.94 15.23 3.16
N LEU A 125 -6.50 14.30 2.32
CA LEU A 125 -5.48 13.31 2.65
C LEU A 125 -4.12 13.99 2.83
N GLU A 126 -3.71 14.82 1.86
CA GLU A 126 -2.45 15.57 1.95
C GLU A 126 -2.43 16.46 3.19
N MET A 127 -3.51 17.22 3.45
CA MET A 127 -3.63 18.07 4.64
C MET A 127 -3.49 17.28 5.94
N GLY A 128 -4.17 16.14 6.07
CA GLY A 128 -4.14 15.33 7.29
C GLY A 128 -2.79 14.66 7.54
N PHE A 129 -2.11 14.21 6.48
CA PHE A 129 -0.78 13.62 6.62
C PHE A 129 0.29 14.66 6.88
N GLU A 130 0.28 15.80 6.19
CA GLU A 130 1.29 16.84 6.36
C GLU A 130 1.20 17.57 7.70
N ALA A 131 0.03 17.58 8.34
CA ALA A 131 -0.13 18.05 9.73
C ALA A 131 0.74 17.24 10.72
N THR A 132 1.00 15.97 10.45
CA THR A 132 1.79 15.08 11.32
C THR A 132 3.17 14.76 10.76
N PHE A 133 3.31 14.73 9.44
CA PHE A 133 4.54 14.45 8.69
C PHE A 133 4.83 15.60 7.69
N PRO A 134 5.21 16.79 8.19
CA PRO A 134 5.48 17.95 7.33
C PRO A 134 6.73 17.71 6.48
N ILE A 135 6.72 18.19 5.25
CA ILE A 135 7.80 17.97 4.26
C ILE A 135 8.90 19.05 4.27
N GLU A 136 8.70 20.15 4.99
CA GLU A 136 9.56 21.36 4.92
C GLU A 136 10.90 21.26 5.69
N LYS A 137 11.25 20.08 6.22
CA LYS A 137 12.46 19.90 7.04
C LYS A 137 13.35 18.74 6.58
N GLY A 138 13.17 18.24 5.34
CA GLY A 138 13.87 17.06 4.82
C GLY A 138 13.63 15.76 5.61
N LYS A 139 12.82 15.82 6.66
CA LYS A 139 12.54 14.72 7.59
C LYS A 139 11.52 13.73 7.02
N ASN A 140 10.63 14.20 6.18
CA ASN A 140 9.60 13.42 5.51
C ASN A 140 9.59 13.76 4.03
N ILE A 141 9.19 12.81 3.21
CA ILE A 141 9.07 12.97 1.76
C ILE A 141 7.65 12.57 1.37
N HIS A 142 6.96 13.49 0.70
CA HIS A 142 5.66 13.25 0.09
C HIS A 142 5.85 13.12 -1.43
N LEU A 143 5.31 12.07 -2.02
CA LEU A 143 5.29 11.85 -3.46
C LEU A 143 3.88 12.01 -4.03
N ARG A 144 3.74 12.87 -5.04
CA ARG A 144 2.48 13.05 -5.77
C ARG A 144 2.43 12.09 -6.97
N CYS A 145 1.32 11.37 -7.14
CA CYS A 145 1.12 10.49 -8.29
C CYS A 145 1.13 11.26 -9.62
N PHE A 146 2.00 10.83 -10.55
CA PHE A 146 2.12 11.45 -11.88
C PHE A 146 0.87 11.23 -12.74
N ASN A 147 0.26 10.05 -12.69
CA ASN A 147 -0.89 9.73 -13.53
C ASN A 147 -2.14 10.53 -13.13
N HIS A 148 -2.41 10.65 -11.83
CA HIS A 148 -3.53 11.47 -11.36
C HIS A 148 -3.35 12.94 -11.71
N LEU A 149 -2.15 13.49 -11.51
CA LEU A 149 -1.89 14.88 -11.88
C LEU A 149 -1.92 15.11 -13.38
N LYS A 150 -1.48 14.14 -14.19
CA LYS A 150 -1.63 14.19 -15.65
C LYS A 150 -3.09 14.35 -16.04
N GLU A 151 -3.99 13.54 -15.46
CA GLU A 151 -5.43 13.64 -15.70
C GLU A 151 -5.98 15.01 -15.28
N ASP A 152 -5.58 15.52 -14.11
CA ASP A 152 -5.98 16.85 -13.63
C ASP A 152 -5.54 17.96 -14.60
N LEU A 153 -4.29 17.92 -15.07
CA LEU A 153 -3.77 18.89 -16.05
C LEU A 153 -4.50 18.80 -17.40
N GLU A 154 -4.77 17.60 -17.89
CA GLU A 154 -5.50 17.40 -19.16
C GLU A 154 -6.94 17.93 -19.08
N VAL A 155 -7.62 17.76 -17.95
CA VAL A 155 -8.95 18.32 -17.72
C VAL A 155 -8.92 19.84 -17.75
N GLU A 156 -7.94 20.45 -17.08
CA GLU A 156 -7.90 21.90 -16.94
C GLU A 156 -7.44 22.60 -18.21
N LEU A 157 -6.49 22.01 -18.94
CA LEU A 157 -6.12 22.48 -20.28
C LEU A 157 -7.29 22.37 -21.26
N LYS A 158 -8.14 21.34 -21.12
CA LYS A 158 -9.37 21.23 -21.91
C LYS A 158 -10.38 22.30 -21.53
N ASN A 159 -10.56 22.60 -20.24
CA ASN A 159 -11.45 23.68 -19.77
C ASN A 159 -11.00 25.05 -20.29
N ALA A 160 -9.69 25.29 -20.28
CA ALA A 160 -9.05 26.49 -20.82
C ALA A 160 -8.98 26.53 -22.36
N LYS A 161 -9.55 25.53 -23.06
CA LYS A 161 -9.61 25.41 -24.52
C LYS A 161 -8.25 25.47 -25.21
N VAL A 162 -7.23 24.88 -24.58
CA VAL A 162 -5.85 24.87 -25.10
C VAL A 162 -5.65 23.75 -26.13
N SER A 163 -5.22 24.10 -27.34
CA SER A 163 -5.11 23.17 -28.48
C SER A 163 -3.92 22.20 -28.41
N ASN A 164 -2.83 22.60 -27.75
CA ASN A 164 -1.59 21.82 -27.60
C ASN A 164 -1.47 21.14 -26.22
N SER A 165 -2.60 20.82 -25.57
CA SER A 165 -2.64 20.30 -24.19
C SER A 165 -1.71 19.11 -23.93
N LYS A 166 -1.64 18.15 -24.85
CA LYS A 166 -0.76 16.98 -24.74
C LYS A 166 0.73 17.35 -24.70
N GLN A 167 1.13 18.37 -25.44
CA GLN A 167 2.53 18.82 -25.46
C GLN A 167 2.85 19.52 -24.14
N ILE A 168 1.98 20.41 -23.67
CA ILE A 168 2.14 21.09 -22.37
C ILE A 168 2.32 20.09 -21.23
N VAL A 169 1.49 19.05 -21.20
CA VAL A 169 1.60 17.98 -20.20
C VAL A 169 2.95 17.25 -20.27
N LYS A 170 3.47 17.00 -21.48
CA LYS A 170 4.81 16.41 -21.67
C LYS A 170 5.92 17.37 -21.24
N ASP A 171 5.79 18.66 -21.55
CA ASP A 171 6.77 19.68 -21.17
C ASP A 171 6.84 19.82 -19.64
N ILE A 172 5.71 19.64 -18.94
CA ILE A 172 5.66 19.67 -17.47
C ILE A 172 6.16 18.35 -16.85
N LEU A 173 5.58 17.21 -17.23
CA LEU A 173 5.76 15.93 -16.53
C LEU A 173 6.83 15.01 -17.13
N GLY A 174 7.38 15.39 -18.29
CA GLY A 174 8.24 14.54 -19.10
C GLY A 174 7.47 13.36 -19.71
N TYR A 175 8.15 12.60 -20.58
CA TYR A 175 7.58 11.40 -21.20
C TYR A 175 8.65 10.34 -21.40
N GLU A 176 8.21 9.11 -21.68
CA GLU A 176 9.09 7.95 -21.79
C GLU A 176 8.82 7.25 -23.12
N ILE A 177 9.89 6.83 -23.79
CA ILE A 177 9.84 5.99 -24.99
C ILE A 177 10.84 4.85 -24.77
N GLY A 178 10.33 3.62 -24.61
CA GLY A 178 11.19 2.50 -24.25
C GLY A 178 11.80 2.69 -22.85
N SER A 179 13.12 2.59 -22.75
CA SER A 179 13.92 2.84 -21.54
C SER A 179 14.49 4.26 -21.45
N ILE A 180 14.11 5.15 -22.38
CA ILE A 180 14.60 6.53 -22.47
C ILE A 180 13.54 7.47 -21.88
N ARG A 181 13.97 8.28 -20.91
CA ARG A 181 13.17 9.36 -20.35
C ARG A 181 13.54 10.70 -20.97
N PHE A 182 12.51 11.41 -21.42
CA PHE A 182 12.61 12.82 -21.81
C PHE A 182 12.17 13.67 -20.63
N ASN A 183 13.08 14.52 -20.17
CA ASN A 183 12.90 15.35 -18.99
C ASN A 183 11.78 16.37 -19.21
N GLY A 184 10.90 16.55 -18.23
CA GLY A 184 9.99 17.68 -18.15
C GLY A 184 10.42 18.71 -17.11
N LEU A 185 9.60 19.72 -16.88
CA LEU A 185 9.81 20.76 -15.86
C LEU A 185 10.05 20.15 -14.47
N VAL A 186 9.34 19.08 -14.10
CA VAL A 186 9.51 18.38 -12.81
C VAL A 186 10.88 17.68 -12.67
N ASP A 187 11.62 17.51 -13.76
CA ASP A 187 12.97 16.94 -13.78
C ASP A 187 14.07 18.01 -13.66
N SER A 188 13.70 19.31 -13.71
CA SER A 188 14.63 20.43 -13.58
C SER A 188 15.31 20.46 -12.21
N HIS A 189 16.55 20.94 -12.18
CA HIS A 189 17.17 21.35 -10.92
C HIS A 189 16.42 22.55 -10.34
N GLU A 190 16.32 22.61 -9.01
CA GLU A 190 15.56 23.65 -8.31
C GLU A 190 16.00 25.07 -8.70
N LYS A 191 17.31 25.28 -8.89
CA LYS A 191 17.89 26.56 -9.31
C LYS A 191 17.45 27.01 -10.71
N ASP A 192 17.18 26.07 -11.61
CA ASP A 192 16.81 26.34 -13.00
C ASP A 192 15.29 26.25 -13.24
N TYR A 193 14.54 25.78 -12.25
CA TYR A 193 13.11 25.47 -12.38
C TYR A 193 12.29 26.68 -12.88
N TYR A 194 12.45 27.85 -12.25
CA TYR A 194 11.69 29.04 -12.65
C TYR A 194 12.11 29.59 -14.02
N LYS A 195 13.39 29.43 -14.38
CA LYS A 195 13.89 29.80 -15.70
C LYS A 195 13.23 28.94 -16.78
N GLN A 196 13.26 27.61 -16.61
CA GLN A 196 12.64 26.66 -17.55
C GLN A 196 11.11 26.82 -17.59
N TYR A 197 10.46 27.07 -16.45
CA TYR A 197 9.03 27.38 -16.41
C TYR A 197 8.69 28.59 -17.28
N ASN A 198 9.46 29.67 -17.17
CA ASN A 198 9.23 30.86 -17.99
C ASN A 198 9.39 30.52 -19.48
N GLU A 199 10.45 29.82 -19.86
CA GLU A 199 10.72 29.38 -21.24
C GLU A 199 9.56 28.59 -21.85
N ILE A 200 9.04 27.57 -21.15
CA ILE A 200 7.97 26.71 -21.70
C ILE A 200 6.58 27.33 -21.58
N SER A 201 6.36 28.25 -20.64
CA SER A 201 5.03 28.78 -20.34
C SER A 201 4.64 30.01 -21.19
N HIS A 202 5.52 30.55 -22.04
CA HIS A 202 5.22 31.72 -22.88
C HIS A 202 3.91 31.59 -23.68
N SER A 203 3.62 30.38 -24.18
CA SER A 203 2.44 30.09 -25.00
C SER A 203 1.20 29.67 -24.21
N TRP A 204 1.30 29.55 -22.88
CA TRP A 204 0.19 29.06 -22.05
C TRP A 204 -0.78 30.18 -21.72
N THR A 205 -2.07 29.85 -21.59
CA THR A 205 -3.11 30.81 -21.25
C THR A 205 -2.93 31.37 -19.84
N PRO A 206 -3.32 32.64 -19.58
CA PRO A 206 -3.30 33.21 -18.22
C PRO A 206 -4.05 32.35 -17.21
N ASP A 207 -5.23 31.85 -17.55
CA ASP A 207 -6.05 30.99 -16.67
C ASP A 207 -5.31 29.71 -16.25
N PHE A 208 -4.56 29.09 -17.17
CA PHE A 208 -3.79 27.89 -16.84
C PHE A 208 -2.59 28.22 -15.96
N LYS A 209 -1.92 29.36 -16.19
CA LYS A 209 -0.83 29.83 -15.31
C LYS A 209 -1.35 30.11 -13.90
N ASP A 210 -2.49 30.79 -13.79
CA ASP A 210 -3.15 31.06 -12.51
C ASP A 210 -3.57 29.76 -11.81
N TYR A 211 -4.08 28.78 -12.54
CA TYR A 211 -4.39 27.44 -12.00
C TYR A 211 -3.16 26.75 -11.37
N LEU A 212 -1.97 26.91 -11.97
CA LEU A 212 -0.72 26.32 -11.45
C LEU A 212 -0.16 27.09 -10.24
N GLN A 213 -0.32 28.42 -10.23
CA GLN A 213 0.20 29.32 -9.20
C GLN A 213 -0.74 29.45 -8.00
N SER A 214 -2.03 29.24 -8.21
CA SER A 214 -3.02 29.31 -7.16
C SER A 214 -2.97 28.08 -6.25
N LYS A 215 -3.16 28.34 -4.95
CA LYS A 215 -3.32 27.28 -3.97
C LYS A 215 -4.66 26.54 -4.15
N GLY A 216 -5.74 27.26 -4.43
CA GLY A 216 -7.08 26.67 -4.58
C GLY A 216 -7.44 25.73 -3.43
N PHE A 217 -8.03 24.57 -3.75
CA PHE A 217 -8.25 23.46 -2.82
C PHE A 217 -7.06 22.49 -2.77
N ARG A 218 -5.85 23.01 -2.55
CA ARG A 218 -4.61 22.22 -2.39
C ARG A 218 -3.86 22.68 -1.15
N VAL A 219 -2.96 21.84 -0.65
CA VAL A 219 -2.10 22.21 0.50
C VAL A 219 -1.15 23.35 0.12
N ARG A 220 -0.73 23.37 -1.15
CA ARG A 220 0.20 24.33 -1.75
C ARG A 220 -0.10 24.52 -3.24
N PRO A 221 0.40 25.60 -3.88
CA PRO A 221 0.38 25.74 -5.33
C PRO A 221 0.94 24.52 -6.07
N LEU A 222 0.47 24.26 -7.29
CA LEU A 222 0.99 23.14 -8.08
C LEU A 222 2.45 23.32 -8.45
N MET A 223 2.89 24.55 -8.73
CA MET A 223 4.31 24.81 -8.97
C MET A 223 5.19 24.37 -7.78
N GLU A 224 4.73 24.61 -6.56
CA GLU A 224 5.43 24.14 -5.36
C GLU A 224 5.34 22.62 -5.21
N THR A 225 4.21 22.01 -5.60
CA THR A 225 4.04 20.54 -5.64
C THR A 225 5.01 19.88 -6.61
N PHE A 226 5.25 20.49 -7.78
CA PHE A 226 6.21 19.99 -8.77
C PHE A 226 7.61 19.89 -8.18
N ILE A 227 8.06 20.91 -7.45
CA ILE A 227 9.37 20.93 -6.80
C ILE A 227 9.39 19.96 -5.60
N LYS A 228 8.46 20.14 -4.64
CA LYS A 228 8.52 19.48 -3.32
C LYS A 228 7.99 18.05 -3.29
N CYS A 229 7.16 17.64 -4.25
CA CYS A 229 6.50 16.32 -4.24
C CYS A 229 6.73 15.49 -5.51
N MET A 230 7.29 16.07 -6.58
CA MET A 230 7.53 15.37 -7.85
C MET A 230 8.94 15.57 -8.40
N GLY A 231 9.70 16.48 -7.80
CA GLY A 231 11.02 16.88 -8.25
C GLY A 231 11.95 15.69 -8.40
N ARG A 232 12.91 15.78 -9.32
CA ARG A 232 13.96 14.77 -9.50
C ARG A 232 14.61 14.39 -8.16
N GLU A 233 15.10 15.38 -7.43
CA GLU A 233 15.82 15.17 -6.16
C GLU A 233 14.92 14.54 -5.09
N VAL A 234 13.64 14.94 -5.03
CA VAL A 234 12.64 14.34 -4.14
C VAL A 234 12.47 12.85 -4.43
N ARG A 235 12.36 12.48 -5.70
CA ARG A 235 12.19 11.07 -6.12
C ARG A 235 13.46 10.23 -5.89
N VAL A 236 14.64 10.78 -6.15
CA VAL A 236 15.92 10.14 -5.82
C VAL A 236 16.01 9.91 -4.31
N ASN A 237 15.72 10.93 -3.50
CA ASN A 237 15.76 10.86 -2.04
C ASN A 237 14.73 9.89 -1.47
N ALA A 238 13.59 9.70 -2.16
CA ALA A 238 12.58 8.71 -1.83
C ALA A 238 12.96 7.27 -2.21
N GLY A 239 14.05 7.07 -2.95
CA GLY A 239 14.52 5.74 -3.37
C GLY A 239 13.92 5.23 -4.68
N LEU A 240 13.50 6.12 -5.59
CA LEU A 240 12.96 5.73 -6.91
C LEU A 240 14.04 5.52 -7.99
N GLY A 241 15.31 5.41 -7.58
CA GLY A 241 16.46 5.26 -8.47
C GLY A 241 17.11 6.58 -8.86
N ASN A 242 18.21 6.50 -9.61
CA ASN A 242 18.88 7.63 -10.26
C ASN A 242 19.47 7.13 -11.60
N PRO A 243 18.83 7.40 -12.75
CA PRO A 243 17.70 8.31 -12.94
C PRO A 243 16.41 7.85 -12.25
N PRO A 244 15.64 8.76 -11.64
CA PRO A 244 14.48 8.39 -10.84
C PRO A 244 13.24 8.06 -11.69
N ASN A 245 12.58 6.95 -11.37
CA ASN A 245 11.27 6.60 -11.92
C ASN A 245 10.18 7.61 -11.50
N LYS A 246 9.06 7.66 -12.24
CA LYS A 246 7.86 8.38 -11.80
C LYS A 246 7.23 7.67 -10.60
N TYR A 247 6.66 8.43 -9.68
CA TYR A 247 5.82 7.85 -8.64
C TYR A 247 4.40 7.62 -9.19
N GLU A 248 3.90 6.40 -8.98
CA GLU A 248 2.54 6.01 -9.36
C GLU A 248 1.84 5.32 -8.18
N ASN A 249 0.58 5.67 -7.95
CA ASN A 249 -0.22 5.09 -6.86
C ASN A 249 -0.91 3.76 -7.24
N GLN A 250 -0.63 3.21 -8.43
CA GLN A 250 -1.27 2.00 -8.96
C GLN A 250 -1.16 0.80 -8.01
N ARG A 251 -0.08 0.72 -7.23
CA ARG A 251 0.12 -0.35 -6.23
C ARG A 251 -0.95 -0.33 -5.15
N ALA A 252 -1.30 0.85 -4.66
CA ALA A 252 -2.35 1.01 -3.67
C ALA A 252 -3.74 0.76 -4.28
N GLU A 253 -3.97 1.19 -5.53
CA GLU A 253 -5.21 0.88 -6.27
C GLU A 253 -5.40 -0.63 -6.51
N SER A 254 -4.31 -1.34 -6.80
CA SER A 254 -4.30 -2.80 -6.92
C SER A 254 -4.65 -3.44 -5.58
N MET A 255 -4.07 -2.96 -4.48
CA MET A 255 -4.39 -3.46 -3.14
C MET A 255 -5.86 -3.20 -2.76
N ASN A 256 -6.39 -2.07 -3.19
CA ASN A 256 -7.81 -1.75 -3.03
C ASN A 256 -8.71 -2.74 -3.79
N SER A 257 -8.25 -3.27 -4.92
CA SER A 257 -8.95 -4.32 -5.65
C SER A 257 -8.91 -5.66 -4.90
N VAL A 258 -7.75 -6.04 -4.35
CA VAL A 258 -7.59 -7.25 -3.50
C VAL A 258 -8.52 -7.20 -2.29
N LEU A 259 -8.61 -6.05 -1.61
CA LEU A 259 -9.48 -5.88 -0.44
C LEU A 259 -10.97 -5.99 -0.81
N LYS A 260 -11.37 -5.37 -1.93
CA LYS A 260 -12.74 -5.48 -2.46
C LYS A 260 -13.10 -6.90 -2.82
N GLU A 261 -12.20 -7.64 -3.46
CA GLU A 261 -12.46 -9.04 -3.83
C GLU A 261 -12.52 -9.94 -2.59
N SER A 262 -11.60 -9.73 -1.64
CA SER A 262 -11.50 -10.57 -0.44
C SER A 262 -12.67 -10.39 0.53
N ILE A 263 -13.24 -9.18 0.61
CA ILE A 263 -14.15 -8.76 1.69
C ILE A 263 -15.45 -8.12 1.16
N GLY A 264 -15.45 -7.59 -0.06
CA GLY A 264 -16.53 -6.78 -0.60
C GLY A 264 -17.90 -7.43 -0.51
N GLY A 265 -18.89 -6.60 -0.18
CA GLY A 265 -20.31 -7.00 -0.11
C GLY A 265 -20.73 -7.69 1.20
N LYS A 266 -19.82 -8.03 2.12
CA LYS A 266 -20.20 -8.55 3.44
C LYS A 266 -20.48 -7.40 4.42
N PHE A 267 -21.71 -7.35 4.94
CA PHE A 267 -22.09 -6.38 5.95
C PHE A 267 -21.48 -6.78 7.30
N THR A 268 -20.49 -6.03 7.77
CA THR A 268 -19.78 -6.31 9.01
C THR A 268 -19.40 -4.99 9.69
N ASP A 269 -19.26 -4.98 11.01
CA ASP A 269 -18.71 -3.85 11.78
C ASP A 269 -17.21 -3.62 11.48
N GLN A 270 -16.66 -2.49 11.92
CA GLN A 270 -15.25 -2.12 11.65
C GLN A 270 -14.24 -3.14 12.22
N ALA A 271 -14.51 -3.74 13.39
CA ALA A 271 -13.61 -4.72 13.98
C ALA A 271 -13.63 -6.05 13.19
N SER A 272 -14.80 -6.47 12.72
CA SER A 272 -14.93 -7.62 11.83
C SER A 272 -14.25 -7.40 10.47
N VAL A 273 -14.28 -6.17 9.92
CA VAL A 273 -13.51 -5.83 8.71
C VAL A 273 -12.02 -6.08 8.93
N HIS A 274 -11.50 -5.61 10.06
CA HIS A 274 -10.09 -5.79 10.43
C HIS A 274 -9.70 -7.28 10.54
N ASP A 275 -10.53 -8.09 11.19
CA ASP A 275 -10.26 -9.53 11.34
C ASP A 275 -10.33 -10.27 9.99
N LEU A 276 -11.25 -9.87 9.11
CA LEU A 276 -11.34 -10.41 7.77
C LEU A 276 -10.13 -10.03 6.91
N VAL A 277 -9.66 -8.78 6.98
CA VAL A 277 -8.42 -8.34 6.29
C VAL A 277 -7.23 -9.14 6.80
N TYR A 278 -7.11 -9.29 8.12
CA TYR A 278 -6.01 -10.07 8.70
C TYR A 278 -6.02 -11.52 8.16
N ARG A 279 -7.16 -12.21 8.25
CA ARG A 279 -7.25 -13.62 7.85
C ARG A 279 -7.12 -13.84 6.35
N LYS A 280 -7.65 -12.95 5.52
CA LYS A 280 -7.75 -13.14 4.07
C LYS A 280 -6.66 -12.46 3.25
N VAL A 281 -6.01 -11.44 3.80
CA VAL A 281 -4.98 -10.66 3.09
C VAL A 281 -3.63 -10.80 3.79
N VAL A 282 -3.57 -10.51 5.10
CA VAL A 282 -2.29 -10.50 5.83
C VAL A 282 -1.70 -11.90 5.96
N LEU A 283 -2.44 -12.87 6.49
CA LEU A 283 -1.92 -14.23 6.70
C LEU A 283 -1.47 -14.92 5.39
N PRO A 284 -2.24 -14.88 4.28
CA PRO A 284 -1.77 -15.45 3.02
C PRO A 284 -0.52 -14.75 2.49
N GLN A 285 -0.45 -13.41 2.59
CA GLN A 285 0.72 -12.64 2.20
C GLN A 285 1.96 -13.07 2.98
N GLU A 286 1.88 -13.13 4.32
CA GLU A 286 3.02 -13.54 5.16
C GLU A 286 3.47 -14.96 4.85
N ARG A 287 2.54 -15.89 4.59
CA ARG A 287 2.87 -17.26 4.17
C ARG A 287 3.67 -17.27 2.86
N GLU A 288 3.33 -16.42 1.89
CA GLU A 288 4.10 -16.30 0.64
C GLU A 288 5.50 -15.70 0.88
N LEU A 289 5.64 -14.75 1.81
CA LEU A 289 6.97 -14.24 2.18
C LEU A 289 7.83 -15.31 2.86
N ILE A 290 7.24 -16.13 3.73
CA ILE A 290 7.95 -17.24 4.38
C ILE A 290 8.38 -18.29 3.35
N LYS A 291 7.53 -18.60 2.36
CA LYS A 291 7.91 -19.48 1.24
C LYS A 291 9.15 -19.00 0.50
N ALA A 292 9.25 -17.68 0.29
CA ALA A 292 10.38 -17.08 -0.42
C ALA A 292 11.72 -17.29 0.29
N ILE A 293 11.73 -17.40 1.62
CA ILE A 293 12.95 -17.61 2.43
C ILE A 293 13.65 -18.92 2.06
N TYR A 294 12.87 -19.95 1.72
CA TYR A 294 13.39 -21.24 1.27
C TYR A 294 13.15 -21.49 -0.22
N SER A 295 13.16 -20.42 -1.01
CA SER A 295 13.11 -20.44 -2.49
C SER A 295 11.83 -21.05 -3.08
N HIS A 296 10.71 -21.01 -2.36
CA HIS A 296 9.39 -21.48 -2.81
C HIS A 296 8.38 -20.32 -3.00
N GLY A 297 7.24 -20.62 -3.61
CA GLY A 297 6.16 -19.65 -3.83
C GLY A 297 6.46 -18.66 -4.96
N GLU A 298 5.69 -17.56 -4.98
CA GLU A 298 5.70 -16.55 -6.04
C GLU A 298 6.85 -15.54 -5.93
N TYR A 299 7.53 -15.51 -4.77
CA TYR A 299 8.58 -14.55 -4.46
C TYR A 299 9.93 -15.21 -4.22
N ARG A 300 10.99 -14.41 -4.34
CA ARG A 300 12.38 -14.78 -4.01
C ARG A 300 13.01 -13.71 -3.15
N ILE A 301 14.04 -14.06 -2.40
CA ILE A 301 14.86 -13.07 -1.69
C ILE A 301 15.66 -12.26 -2.72
N ALA A 302 15.59 -10.92 -2.61
CA ALA A 302 16.31 -9.99 -3.46
C ALA A 302 17.83 -10.18 -3.32
N LYS A 303 18.58 -9.88 -4.38
CA LYS A 303 20.04 -10.09 -4.45
C LYS A 303 20.79 -9.50 -3.25
N SER A 304 20.42 -8.30 -2.81
CA SER A 304 21.04 -7.59 -1.66
C SER A 304 20.82 -8.26 -0.30
N PHE A 305 19.93 -9.26 -0.24
CA PHE A 305 19.55 -9.99 0.97
C PHE A 305 19.80 -11.50 0.82
N LYS A 306 20.49 -11.94 -0.23
CA LYS A 306 20.65 -13.37 -0.57
C LYS A 306 21.25 -14.21 0.57
N ASN A 307 22.03 -13.59 1.45
CA ASN A 307 22.59 -14.19 2.67
C ASN A 307 21.54 -14.68 3.68
N TYR A 308 20.29 -14.28 3.53
CA TYR A 308 19.17 -14.72 4.37
C TYR A 308 18.40 -15.91 3.78
N GLU A 309 18.72 -16.33 2.56
CA GLU A 309 18.04 -17.47 1.91
C GLU A 309 18.53 -18.79 2.50
N ILE A 310 17.60 -19.74 2.66
CA ILE A 310 17.87 -21.08 3.17
C ILE A 310 17.58 -22.09 2.06
N HIS A 311 18.49 -23.03 1.86
CA HIS A 311 18.23 -24.13 0.92
C HIS A 311 17.04 -25.00 1.42
N PRO A 312 16.10 -25.43 0.55
CA PRO A 312 14.91 -26.19 0.96
C PRO A 312 15.19 -27.41 1.86
N SER A 313 16.30 -28.14 1.61
CA SER A 313 16.68 -29.29 2.45
C SER A 313 17.00 -28.89 3.89
N VAL A 314 17.70 -27.77 4.07
CA VAL A 314 18.04 -27.21 5.39
C VAL A 314 16.78 -26.70 6.09
N TRP A 315 15.89 -26.03 5.36
CA TRP A 315 14.61 -25.59 5.90
C TRP A 315 13.77 -26.77 6.42
N LYS A 316 13.74 -27.88 5.65
CA LYS A 316 13.03 -29.10 6.03
C LYS A 316 13.59 -29.73 7.31
N SER A 317 14.90 -29.68 7.53
CA SER A 317 15.55 -30.21 8.74
C SER A 317 15.46 -29.30 9.97
N MET A 318 15.12 -28.01 9.80
CA MET A 318 14.96 -27.09 10.93
C MET A 318 13.73 -27.40 11.79
N THR A 319 13.86 -27.20 13.10
CA THR A 319 12.72 -27.21 14.02
C THR A 319 11.81 -26.00 13.82
N PRO A 320 10.54 -26.03 14.28
CA PRO A 320 9.66 -24.87 14.23
C PRO A 320 10.25 -23.61 14.85
N GLU A 321 10.98 -23.73 15.96
CA GLU A 321 11.61 -22.62 16.68
C GLU A 321 12.75 -22.01 15.87
N GLN A 322 13.59 -22.86 15.26
CA GLN A 322 14.67 -22.42 14.37
C GLN A 322 14.12 -21.66 13.15
N ARG A 323 13.04 -22.17 12.56
CA ARG A 323 12.33 -21.50 11.45
C ARG A 323 11.80 -20.15 11.91
N GLN A 324 11.16 -20.08 13.08
CA GLN A 324 10.60 -18.84 13.60
C GLN A 324 11.68 -17.79 13.88
N ILE A 325 12.81 -18.18 14.51
CA ILE A 325 13.96 -17.29 14.74
C ILE A 325 14.48 -16.73 13.41
N HIS A 326 14.59 -17.57 12.38
CA HIS A 326 15.07 -17.14 11.07
C HIS A 326 14.08 -16.23 10.34
N VAL A 327 12.79 -16.56 10.40
CA VAL A 327 11.70 -15.71 9.88
C VAL A 327 11.73 -14.33 10.55
N ASN A 328 11.87 -14.28 11.87
CA ASN A 328 11.93 -13.01 12.61
C ASN A 328 13.14 -12.17 12.16
N LYS A 329 14.31 -12.76 11.91
CA LYS A 329 15.47 -11.98 11.39
C LYS A 329 15.18 -11.24 10.08
N ILE A 330 14.27 -11.74 9.25
CA ILE A 330 14.03 -11.28 7.87
C ILE A 330 12.74 -10.46 7.79
N ILE A 331 11.66 -11.07 8.24
CA ILE A 331 10.28 -10.61 8.09
C ILE A 331 9.88 -9.79 9.30
N MET A 332 10.27 -10.15 10.52
CA MET A 332 9.87 -9.39 11.70
C MET A 332 11.11 -9.01 12.48
N PRO A 333 11.96 -8.08 11.98
CA PRO A 333 13.11 -7.63 12.74
C PRO A 333 12.53 -6.93 13.96
N SER A 334 12.30 -7.71 15.01
CA SER A 334 11.99 -7.23 16.31
C SER A 334 13.18 -6.32 16.60
N ASN A 335 12.92 -5.02 16.63
CA ASN A 335 13.31 -4.36 17.85
C ASN A 335 12.66 -5.24 18.91
N ILE A 336 13.48 -5.99 19.64
CA ILE A 336 13.18 -6.33 21.00
C ILE A 336 12.89 -4.96 21.64
N SER A 337 11.69 -4.42 21.44
CA SER A 337 11.10 -3.57 22.44
C SER A 337 10.98 -4.52 23.59
N ASP A 338 11.59 -4.17 24.71
CA ASP A 338 11.57 -4.94 25.94
C ASP A 338 10.15 -5.46 26.19
N GLU A 339 9.86 -6.67 25.71
CA GLU A 339 8.70 -7.42 26.13
C GLU A 339 9.08 -7.80 27.54
N GLU A 340 8.59 -6.98 28.48
CA GLU A 340 8.66 -7.27 29.89
C GLU A 340 8.14 -8.71 30.07
N ALA A 341 9.07 -9.62 30.39
CA ALA A 341 8.76 -11.04 30.49
C ALA A 341 7.63 -11.23 31.51
N ILE A 342 6.54 -11.88 31.11
CA ILE A 342 5.44 -12.22 32.01
C ILE A 342 5.87 -13.45 32.80
N PHE A 343 5.94 -13.32 34.12
CA PHE A 343 6.25 -14.45 35.02
C PHE A 343 5.14 -14.72 36.04
N VAL A 344 4.15 -13.83 36.16
CA VAL A 344 2.92 -14.04 36.91
C VAL A 344 1.74 -14.00 35.95
N LYS A 345 1.03 -15.13 35.85
CA LYS A 345 -0.21 -15.27 35.07
C LYS A 345 -1.43 -15.06 35.94
N LEU A 346 -2.56 -14.74 35.31
CA LEU A 346 -3.87 -14.73 35.98
C LEU A 346 -4.26 -16.16 36.39
N SER A 347 -5.13 -16.29 37.40
CA SER A 347 -5.57 -17.61 37.89
C SER A 347 -6.39 -18.43 36.89
N LYS A 348 -6.92 -17.79 35.83
CA LYS A 348 -7.71 -18.41 34.77
C LYS A 348 -7.34 -17.84 33.41
N GLU A 349 -7.21 -18.72 32.45
CA GLU A 349 -6.99 -18.35 31.06
C GLU A 349 -8.30 -17.87 30.40
N PRO A 350 -8.25 -17.01 29.36
CA PRO A 350 -9.44 -16.52 28.67
C PRO A 350 -10.37 -17.63 28.15
N GLU A 351 -9.80 -18.76 27.72
CA GLU A 351 -10.53 -19.90 27.17
C GLU A 351 -11.42 -20.56 28.23
N GLU A 352 -10.98 -20.60 29.49
CA GLU A 352 -11.76 -21.14 30.61
C GLU A 352 -12.97 -20.28 30.97
N LEU A 353 -12.99 -19.04 30.50
CA LEU A 353 -14.00 -18.03 30.79
C LEU A 353 -14.77 -17.60 29.54
N ALA A 354 -14.63 -18.33 28.43
CA ALA A 354 -15.18 -17.97 27.13
C ALA A 354 -16.69 -17.66 27.19
N ASP A 355 -17.47 -18.42 27.96
CA ASP A 355 -18.91 -18.23 28.14
C ASP A 355 -19.27 -16.87 28.77
N LEU A 356 -18.42 -16.37 29.66
CA LEU A 356 -18.58 -15.08 30.34
C LEU A 356 -18.03 -13.90 29.52
N LEU A 357 -17.22 -14.20 28.50
CA LEU A 357 -16.52 -13.23 27.65
C LEU A 357 -17.14 -13.13 26.25
N THR A 358 -18.25 -13.82 25.99
CA THR A 358 -18.98 -13.90 24.71
C THR A 358 -19.27 -12.55 24.04
N ASN A 359 -19.36 -11.48 24.85
CA ASN A 359 -19.67 -10.13 24.40
C ASN A 359 -18.43 -9.23 24.24
N ILE A 360 -17.22 -9.74 24.45
CA ILE A 360 -15.96 -8.99 24.30
C ILE A 360 -15.19 -9.55 23.10
N PRO A 361 -14.70 -8.71 22.18
CA PRO A 361 -13.83 -9.18 21.11
C PRO A 361 -12.58 -9.89 21.66
N VAL A 362 -12.28 -11.08 21.12
CA VAL A 362 -11.18 -11.96 21.58
C VAL A 362 -9.85 -11.21 21.70
N TYR A 363 -9.49 -10.36 20.74
CA TYR A 363 -8.24 -9.58 20.80
C TYR A 363 -8.18 -8.65 22.02
N LEU A 364 -9.30 -8.02 22.38
CA LEU A 364 -9.36 -7.10 23.49
C LEU A 364 -9.33 -7.87 24.80
N THR A 365 -9.93 -9.05 24.84
CA THR A 365 -9.77 -10.00 25.94
C THR A 365 -8.29 -10.32 26.12
N MET A 366 -7.57 -10.70 25.06
CA MET A 366 -6.13 -10.99 25.12
C MET A 366 -5.30 -9.79 25.57
N GLU A 367 -5.57 -8.58 25.06
CA GLU A 367 -4.85 -7.36 25.43
C GLU A 367 -5.08 -6.98 26.91
N ILE A 368 -6.32 -7.10 27.39
CA ILE A 368 -6.66 -6.84 28.80
C ILE A 368 -6.02 -7.91 29.71
N TRP A 369 -6.00 -9.18 29.30
CA TRP A 369 -5.33 -10.26 30.02
C TRP A 369 -3.83 -10.03 30.11
N GLU A 370 -3.18 -9.82 28.98
CA GLU A 370 -1.74 -9.56 28.92
C GLU A 370 -1.37 -8.30 29.73
N SER A 371 -2.21 -7.26 29.69
CA SER A 371 -2.03 -6.07 30.52
C SER A 371 -2.10 -6.39 32.01
N ALA A 372 -3.07 -7.21 32.43
CA ALA A 372 -3.22 -7.64 33.82
C ALA A 372 -2.02 -8.49 34.29
N GLU A 373 -1.57 -9.43 33.47
CA GLU A 373 -0.42 -10.29 33.77
C GLU A 373 0.90 -9.51 33.84
N LYS A 374 1.06 -8.47 33.00
CA LYS A 374 2.19 -7.54 33.12
C LYS A 374 2.12 -6.72 34.41
N ILE A 375 0.92 -6.30 34.83
CA ILE A 375 0.72 -5.61 36.11
C ILE A 375 1.04 -6.56 37.28
N LEU A 376 0.64 -7.83 37.21
CA LEU A 376 0.95 -8.82 38.24
C LEU A 376 2.46 -9.14 38.29
N SER A 377 3.12 -9.17 37.13
CA SER A 377 4.54 -9.45 37.03
C SER A 377 5.40 -8.26 37.48
N HIS A 378 5.11 -7.04 37.01
CA HIS A 378 6.01 -5.89 37.16
C HIS A 378 5.42 -4.72 37.95
N GLY A 379 4.12 -4.75 38.19
CA GLY A 379 3.42 -3.72 38.95
C GLY A 379 3.41 -3.99 40.46
N LYS A 380 2.90 -3.02 41.20
CA LYS A 380 2.64 -3.14 42.64
C LYS A 380 1.18 -2.85 42.91
N ILE A 381 0.49 -3.80 43.51
CA ILE A 381 -0.89 -3.64 43.99
C ILE A 381 -0.82 -3.46 45.51
N THR A 382 -1.34 -2.34 46.01
CA THR A 382 -1.34 -2.03 47.45
C THR A 382 -2.77 -1.77 47.92
N ASP A 383 -3.15 -2.40 49.03
CA ASP A 383 -4.43 -2.16 49.69
C ASP A 383 -4.43 -0.74 50.29
N VAL A 384 -5.38 0.10 49.89
CA VAL A 384 -5.55 1.47 50.42
C VAL A 384 -6.58 1.47 51.56
N ASP A 385 -7.69 0.76 51.35
CA ASP A 385 -8.68 0.44 52.36
C ASP A 385 -9.32 -0.94 52.04
N LYS A 386 -10.38 -1.34 52.76
CA LYS A 386 -11.04 -2.65 52.56
C LYS A 386 -11.63 -2.84 51.16
N GLU A 387 -11.90 -1.76 50.44
CA GLU A 387 -12.63 -1.73 49.17
C GLU A 387 -11.86 -1.03 48.04
N SER A 388 -10.68 -0.46 48.33
CA SER A 388 -9.90 0.35 47.38
C SER A 388 -8.46 -0.10 47.33
N TYR A 389 -7.94 -0.17 46.11
CA TYR A 389 -6.63 -0.68 45.76
C TYR A 389 -5.90 0.33 44.87
N CYS A 390 -4.62 0.52 45.15
CA CYS A 390 -3.73 1.29 44.28
C CYS A 390 -2.90 0.32 43.44
N VAL A 391 -3.10 0.37 42.13
CA VAL A 391 -2.33 -0.40 41.15
C VAL A 391 -1.30 0.54 40.52
N VAL A 392 -0.02 0.29 40.82
CA VAL A 392 1.11 1.07 40.29
C VAL A 392 1.81 0.25 39.21
N TYR A 393 1.85 0.77 38.00
CA TYR A 393 2.54 0.14 36.87
C TYR A 393 3.12 1.22 35.95
N LYS A 394 4.37 1.05 35.50
CA LYS A 394 5.10 2.01 34.64
C LYS A 394 5.11 3.46 35.15
N LYS A 395 5.24 3.63 36.47
CA LYS A 395 5.23 4.93 37.19
C LYS A 395 3.89 5.67 37.15
N GLU A 396 2.82 5.02 36.71
CA GLU A 396 1.45 5.52 36.83
C GLU A 396 0.73 4.76 37.95
N ALA A 397 -0.15 5.46 38.67
CA ALA A 397 -0.94 4.89 39.75
C ALA A 397 -2.43 4.99 39.40
N PHE A 398 -3.13 3.87 39.49
CA PHE A 398 -4.55 3.76 39.22
C PHE A 398 -5.29 3.30 40.47
N MET A 399 -6.35 4.02 40.82
CA MET A 399 -7.24 3.59 41.89
C MET A 399 -8.26 2.63 41.33
N VAL A 400 -8.36 1.45 41.94
CA VAL A 400 -9.35 0.43 41.66
C VAL A 400 -10.22 0.28 42.92
N THR A 401 -11.53 0.39 42.77
CA THR A 401 -12.48 0.19 43.86
C THR A 401 -13.29 -1.06 43.59
N ILE A 402 -13.38 -1.95 44.57
CA ILE A 402 -14.17 -3.17 44.58
C ILE A 402 -15.11 -3.08 45.80
N LYS A 403 -16.30 -2.52 45.58
CA LYS A 403 -17.40 -2.51 46.55
C LYS A 403 -18.31 -3.68 46.26
N ALA A 404 -19.03 -4.19 47.26
CA ALA A 404 -20.02 -5.26 47.11
C ALA A 404 -20.84 -5.08 45.82
N ASP A 405 -20.47 -5.82 44.77
CA ASP A 405 -21.05 -5.85 43.42
C ASP A 405 -20.68 -4.74 42.41
N GLN A 406 -19.79 -3.80 42.73
CA GLN A 406 -19.35 -2.73 41.83
C GLN A 406 -17.83 -2.59 41.77
N PHE A 407 -17.31 -2.78 40.55
CA PHE A 407 -15.91 -2.54 40.22
C PHE A 407 -15.78 -1.18 39.56
N ALA A 408 -14.76 -0.42 39.94
CA ALA A 408 -14.43 0.86 39.33
C ALA A 408 -12.93 1.01 39.18
N CYS A 409 -12.49 1.68 38.11
CA CYS A 409 -11.09 2.07 37.96
C CYS A 409 -11.00 3.47 37.34
N SER A 410 -10.01 4.24 37.77
CA SER A 410 -9.75 5.59 37.26
C SER A 410 -9.12 5.64 35.86
N CYS A 411 -8.85 4.49 35.23
CA CYS A 411 -8.19 4.47 33.91
C CYS A 411 -9.18 4.71 32.76
N LYS A 412 -8.69 5.33 31.67
CA LYS A 412 -9.49 5.67 30.48
C LYS A 412 -10.14 4.44 29.82
N LEU A 413 -9.47 3.29 29.87
CA LEU A 413 -10.00 2.04 29.32
C LEU A 413 -11.22 1.56 30.12
N PHE A 414 -11.15 1.66 31.45
CA PHE A 414 -12.27 1.29 32.31
C PHE A 414 -13.46 2.22 32.12
N ASP A 415 -13.23 3.52 31.96
CA ASP A 415 -14.33 4.47 31.73
C ASP A 415 -15.18 4.07 30.50
N LYS A 416 -14.49 3.66 29.42
CA LYS A 416 -15.12 3.25 28.15
C LYS A 416 -15.70 1.84 28.19
N MET A 417 -14.96 0.87 28.73
CA MET A 417 -15.29 -0.56 28.60
C MET A 417 -15.89 -1.15 29.86
N LYS A 418 -15.77 -0.49 31.01
CA LYS A 418 -16.05 -1.04 32.34
C LYS A 418 -15.27 -2.34 32.61
N LEU A 419 -14.13 -2.52 31.94
CA LEU A 419 -13.15 -3.58 32.14
C LEU A 419 -11.76 -3.08 31.70
N CYS A 420 -10.71 -3.39 32.47
CA CYS A 420 -9.33 -3.07 32.14
C CYS A 420 -8.37 -4.03 32.89
N GLY A 421 -7.09 -4.04 32.49
CA GLY A 421 -6.08 -4.91 33.11
C GLY A 421 -5.89 -4.65 34.61
N HIS A 422 -6.03 -3.40 35.07
CA HIS A 422 -5.93 -3.06 36.51
C HIS A 422 -7.02 -3.73 37.34
N VAL A 423 -8.26 -3.78 36.84
CA VAL A 423 -9.38 -4.40 37.56
C VAL A 423 -9.24 -5.92 37.55
N LEU A 424 -8.79 -6.53 36.44
CA LEU A 424 -8.51 -7.96 36.40
C LEU A 424 -7.42 -8.34 37.39
N ALA A 425 -6.28 -7.63 37.37
CA ALA A 425 -5.16 -7.92 38.28
C ALA A 425 -5.56 -7.78 39.76
N ALA A 426 -6.34 -6.75 40.10
CA ALA A 426 -6.84 -6.55 41.46
C ALA A 426 -7.89 -7.61 41.87
N ALA A 427 -8.81 -7.98 40.96
CA ALA A 427 -9.84 -8.98 41.23
C ALA A 427 -9.25 -10.40 41.37
N ASP A 428 -8.25 -10.73 40.56
CA ASP A 428 -7.57 -12.02 40.61
C ASP A 428 -6.82 -12.23 41.93
N GLY A 429 -6.12 -11.19 42.41
CA GLY A 429 -5.46 -11.19 43.72
C GLY A 429 -6.40 -11.38 44.92
N LYS A 430 -7.72 -11.23 44.74
CA LYS A 430 -8.76 -11.50 45.75
C LYS A 430 -9.66 -12.69 45.41
N SER A 431 -9.33 -13.47 44.37
CA SER A 431 -10.14 -14.60 43.89
C SER A 431 -11.57 -14.21 43.47
N LEU A 432 -11.78 -12.97 43.01
CA LEU A 432 -13.07 -12.42 42.56
C LEU A 432 -13.19 -12.35 41.03
N LEU A 433 -12.26 -12.96 40.29
CA LEU A 433 -12.16 -12.86 38.83
C LEU A 433 -13.43 -13.35 38.11
N GLU A 434 -13.97 -14.52 38.48
CA GLU A 434 -15.19 -15.04 37.87
C GLU A 434 -16.43 -14.21 38.22
N GLU A 435 -16.51 -13.74 39.46
CA GLU A 435 -17.66 -12.97 39.96
C GLU A 435 -17.76 -11.62 39.24
N LEU A 436 -16.62 -10.96 39.03
CA LEU A 436 -16.48 -9.77 38.19
C LEU A 436 -17.09 -9.98 36.81
N LEU A 437 -16.76 -11.10 36.15
CA LEU A 437 -17.17 -11.37 34.78
C LEU A 437 -18.65 -11.78 34.69
N LYS A 438 -19.17 -12.57 35.63
CA LYS A 438 -20.58 -12.99 35.69
C LYS A 438 -21.55 -11.80 35.84
N LYS A 439 -21.16 -10.77 36.59
CA LYS A 439 -22.03 -9.61 36.88
C LYS A 439 -21.95 -8.52 35.81
N ARG A 440 -21.10 -8.67 34.80
CA ARG A 440 -20.90 -7.65 33.77
C ARG A 440 -22.03 -7.65 32.74
N LYS A 441 -22.71 -6.51 32.61
CA LYS A 441 -23.59 -6.23 31.47
C LYS A 441 -22.81 -5.45 30.41
N TYR A 442 -22.23 -6.14 29.44
CA TYR A 442 -21.71 -5.49 28.24
C TYR A 442 -22.86 -5.31 27.24
N SER A 443 -23.15 -4.07 26.84
CA SER A 443 -24.12 -3.77 25.78
C SER A 443 -23.37 -3.26 24.55
N PRO A 444 -23.28 -4.03 23.45
CA PRO A 444 -22.67 -3.60 22.20
C PRO A 444 -23.46 -2.48 21.49
N VAL A 445 -24.67 -2.17 21.96
CA VAL A 445 -25.70 -1.43 21.19
C VAL A 445 -25.49 0.09 21.19
N LEU A 446 -24.66 0.65 22.07
CA LEU A 446 -24.41 2.10 22.11
C LEU A 446 -23.33 2.58 21.12
N ALA A 447 -22.62 1.68 20.44
CA ALA A 447 -21.58 2.04 19.46
C ALA A 447 -21.97 1.76 17.99
N ILE A 448 -22.98 0.92 17.75
CA ILE A 448 -23.12 0.27 16.43
C ILE A 448 -24.40 0.63 15.66
N ASN A 449 -25.47 1.12 16.29
CA ASN A 449 -26.74 1.31 15.58
C ASN A 449 -27.27 2.74 15.71
N ARG A 450 -26.87 3.60 14.76
CA ARG A 450 -27.57 4.79 14.23
C ARG A 450 -26.55 5.75 13.61
N ASN A 451 -25.87 5.40 12.51
CA ASN A 451 -25.09 6.39 11.73
C ASN A 451 -24.63 5.86 10.35
N THR A 452 -25.53 5.26 9.58
CA THR A 452 -25.31 5.07 8.14
C THR A 452 -25.97 6.22 7.38
N SER A 453 -25.17 7.04 6.68
CA SER A 453 -25.70 7.94 5.67
C SER A 453 -26.21 7.09 4.50
N PRO A 454 -27.42 7.33 3.94
CA PRO A 454 -27.91 6.62 2.75
C PRO A 454 -26.98 6.72 1.52
N SER A 455 -26.01 7.62 1.54
CA SER A 455 -25.05 7.90 0.46
C SER A 455 -23.64 7.35 0.67
N ALA A 456 -23.35 6.69 1.80
CA ALA A 456 -22.04 6.07 2.02
C ALA A 456 -21.94 4.76 1.21
N GLY A 457 -21.19 4.78 0.11
CA GLY A 457 -20.98 3.61 -0.75
C GLY A 457 -21.36 3.82 -2.23
N GLU A 458 -22.02 4.92 -2.58
CA GLU A 458 -22.36 5.23 -3.96
C GLU A 458 -21.36 6.23 -4.57
N LYS A 459 -20.62 5.80 -5.58
CA LYS A 459 -19.96 6.72 -6.52
C LYS A 459 -20.99 7.13 -7.58
N ARG A 460 -21.03 8.42 -7.93
CA ARG A 460 -21.59 8.86 -9.22
C ARG A 460 -21.00 8.00 -10.34
N VAL A 461 -21.87 7.39 -11.14
CA VAL A 461 -21.51 6.54 -12.28
C VAL A 461 -20.66 7.36 -13.25
N LYS A 462 -19.34 7.13 -13.29
CA LYS A 462 -18.52 7.51 -14.44
C LYS A 462 -18.68 6.41 -15.48
N THR A 463 -19.24 6.76 -16.64
CA THR A 463 -19.39 5.86 -17.80
C THR A 463 -18.02 5.28 -18.15
N THR A 464 -17.91 3.96 -18.08
CA THR A 464 -16.69 3.22 -18.36
C THR A 464 -16.45 3.26 -19.87
N LYS A 465 -15.53 4.11 -20.33
CA LYS A 465 -14.93 3.89 -21.65
C LYS A 465 -14.00 2.68 -21.51
N LYS A 466 -14.28 1.62 -22.27
CA LYS A 466 -13.35 0.50 -22.49
C LYS A 466 -12.08 1.07 -23.12
N VAL A 467 -11.08 1.37 -22.30
CA VAL A 467 -9.71 1.56 -22.79
C VAL A 467 -9.17 0.15 -23.03
N HIS A 468 -8.89 -0.19 -24.29
CA HIS A 468 -8.08 -1.35 -24.60
C HIS A 468 -6.78 -1.23 -23.81
N ARG A 469 -6.49 -2.20 -22.95
CA ARG A 469 -5.19 -2.34 -22.28
C ARG A 469 -4.14 -2.61 -23.36
N MET A 470 -3.61 -1.55 -23.95
CA MET A 470 -2.29 -1.58 -24.56
C MET A 470 -1.31 -1.69 -23.39
N TRP A 471 -0.56 -2.78 -23.36
CA TRP A 471 0.61 -2.96 -22.52
C TRP A 471 1.61 -1.86 -22.87
N LEU A 472 1.52 -0.72 -22.17
CA LEU A 472 2.58 0.27 -22.12
C LEU A 472 3.60 -0.22 -21.09
N ASN A 473 4.88 -0.23 -21.48
CA ASN A 473 6.03 -0.70 -20.71
C ASN A 473 5.93 -0.41 -19.21
N ASN A 474 5.50 -1.41 -18.45
CA ASN A 474 5.47 -1.35 -17.00
C ASN A 474 6.85 -1.75 -16.46
N GLY A 475 7.64 -0.78 -16.00
CA GLY A 475 8.57 -0.99 -14.89
C GLY A 475 10.01 -1.41 -15.20
N LEU A 476 10.53 -1.23 -16.42
CA LEU A 476 11.98 -1.32 -16.61
C LEU A 476 12.66 -0.09 -15.97
N PRO A 477 13.79 -0.25 -15.26
CA PRO A 477 14.57 0.88 -14.78
C PRO A 477 14.93 1.81 -15.93
N ILE A 478 14.76 3.12 -15.73
CA ILE A 478 15.21 4.11 -16.70
C ILE A 478 16.73 4.01 -16.80
N GLN A 479 17.24 3.88 -18.03
CA GLN A 479 18.69 3.70 -18.28
C GLN A 479 19.34 5.01 -18.72
N HIS A 480 18.60 5.86 -19.44
CA HIS A 480 19.11 7.12 -19.99
C HIS A 480 18.07 8.24 -19.90
N GLU A 481 18.56 9.46 -19.68
CA GLU A 481 17.77 10.70 -19.68
C GLU A 481 18.25 11.64 -20.77
N VAL A 482 17.30 12.31 -21.40
CA VAL A 482 17.54 13.28 -22.47
C VAL A 482 16.82 14.57 -22.14
N HIS A 483 17.53 15.70 -22.25
CA HIS A 483 16.93 17.03 -22.16
C HIS A 483 16.10 17.30 -23.42
N LEU A 484 14.92 17.90 -23.28
CA LEU A 484 14.10 18.33 -24.41
C LEU A 484 14.96 19.24 -25.32
N PRO A 485 15.18 18.88 -26.59
CA PRO A 485 15.90 19.75 -27.52
C PRO A 485 15.01 20.93 -27.89
N THR A 486 15.58 22.14 -27.88
CA THR A 486 14.88 23.41 -28.13
C THR A 486 14.34 23.53 -29.56
N GLU A 487 14.82 22.74 -30.51
CA GLU A 487 14.29 22.66 -31.88
C GLU A 487 14.54 21.25 -32.46
N ILE A 488 13.48 20.50 -32.77
CA ILE A 488 13.58 19.41 -33.75
C ILE A 488 12.38 19.48 -34.69
N ASN A 489 12.71 19.77 -35.95
CA ASN A 489 11.89 19.58 -37.13
C ASN A 489 11.44 18.10 -37.18
N LEU A 490 10.16 17.83 -36.95
CA LEU A 490 9.59 16.48 -36.97
C LEU A 490 9.53 15.95 -38.40
N ASN A 491 10.66 15.48 -38.90
CA ASN A 491 10.73 14.55 -40.03
C ASN A 491 11.48 13.26 -39.66
N ILE A 492 11.30 12.82 -38.42
CA ILE A 492 11.75 11.50 -37.99
C ILE A 492 10.65 10.51 -38.40
N ARG A 493 10.90 9.82 -39.52
CA ARG A 493 10.14 8.62 -39.93
C ARG A 493 10.05 7.68 -38.72
N ARG A 494 8.82 7.25 -38.39
CA ARG A 494 8.51 6.29 -37.33
C ARG A 494 9.58 5.18 -37.30
N PRO A 495 10.34 5.01 -36.21
CA PRO A 495 11.12 3.80 -36.05
C PRO A 495 10.14 2.65 -35.90
N PHE A 496 10.36 1.64 -36.73
CA PHE A 496 9.64 0.38 -36.78
C PHE A 496 9.55 -0.26 -35.38
N GLN A 497 8.44 -0.96 -35.12
CA GLN A 497 8.28 -1.83 -33.95
C GLN A 497 9.52 -2.71 -33.79
N MET A 498 10.23 -2.58 -32.68
CA MET A 498 11.31 -3.51 -32.36
C MET A 498 10.69 -4.87 -32.02
N ASN A 499 11.01 -5.84 -32.88
CA ASN A 499 10.84 -7.26 -32.63
C ASN A 499 11.72 -7.68 -31.44
N GLU A 500 11.19 -8.56 -30.61
CA GLU A 500 11.92 -9.24 -29.53
C GLU A 500 13.16 -9.94 -30.11
N ILE A 501 14.33 -9.62 -29.55
CA ILE A 501 15.57 -10.34 -29.85
C ILE A 501 15.59 -11.57 -28.93
N PHE A 502 15.24 -12.73 -29.49
CA PHE A 502 15.58 -14.01 -28.88
C PHE A 502 17.07 -14.26 -29.12
N HIS A 503 17.87 -14.33 -28.05
CA HIS A 503 19.21 -14.88 -28.14
C HIS A 503 19.09 -16.38 -28.42
N ASN A 504 19.52 -16.79 -29.61
CA ASN A 504 19.69 -18.19 -29.98
C ASN A 504 21.17 -18.36 -30.37
N ASP A 505 21.89 -19.24 -29.68
CA ASP A 505 23.35 -19.37 -29.77
C ASP A 505 23.82 -20.25 -30.95
N GLU A 506 23.02 -20.38 -32.02
CA GLU A 506 23.42 -21.12 -33.23
C GLU A 506 23.58 -20.21 -34.45
N PRO A 507 24.63 -20.40 -35.28
CA PRO A 507 24.88 -19.56 -36.45
C PRO A 507 23.85 -19.81 -37.55
N PHE A 508 23.18 -18.76 -38.03
CA PHE A 508 22.30 -18.82 -39.20
C PHE A 508 22.72 -17.79 -40.26
N CYS A 509 22.39 -18.09 -41.52
CA CYS A 509 22.69 -17.25 -42.67
C CYS A 509 21.42 -16.53 -43.16
N ILE A 510 21.53 -15.24 -43.48
CA ILE A 510 20.44 -14.41 -44.00
C ILE A 510 20.72 -14.11 -45.48
N GLU A 511 19.81 -14.48 -46.38
CA GLU A 511 19.81 -14.02 -47.77
C GLU A 511 18.65 -13.05 -48.01
N TYR A 512 18.96 -11.90 -48.63
CA TYR A 512 17.99 -10.85 -48.95
C TYR A 512 17.48 -11.02 -50.39
N LEU A 513 16.22 -11.42 -50.56
CA LEU A 513 15.56 -11.48 -51.87
C LEU A 513 14.88 -10.14 -52.17
N ASN A 514 15.51 -9.31 -53.01
CA ASN A 514 15.08 -7.93 -53.20
C ASN A 514 13.98 -7.68 -54.24
N ASN A 515 13.45 -8.66 -54.98
CA ASN A 515 12.37 -8.38 -55.95
C ASN A 515 11.51 -9.61 -56.27
N ILE A 516 10.29 -9.68 -55.72
CA ILE A 516 9.25 -10.62 -56.17
C ILE A 516 8.23 -9.85 -57.02
N THR A 517 8.25 -10.06 -58.33
CA THR A 517 7.38 -9.34 -59.30
C THR A 517 6.21 -10.18 -59.82
N LYS A 518 6.13 -11.48 -59.52
CA LYS A 518 5.00 -12.39 -59.82
C LYS A 518 4.79 -13.39 -58.67
N GLU A 519 3.67 -14.11 -58.66
CA GLU A 519 3.40 -15.17 -57.67
C GLU A 519 4.47 -16.26 -57.77
N VAL A 520 5.10 -16.60 -56.64
CA VAL A 520 6.15 -17.62 -56.57
C VAL A 520 5.76 -18.66 -55.53
N ASN A 521 5.89 -19.93 -55.88
CA ASN A 521 5.75 -21.03 -54.92
C ASN A 521 7.08 -21.22 -54.20
N CYS A 522 7.03 -21.27 -52.86
CA CYS A 522 8.20 -21.63 -52.08
C CYS A 522 8.61 -23.08 -52.40
N ALA A 523 9.82 -23.27 -52.92
CA ALA A 523 10.32 -24.59 -53.31
C ALA A 523 10.43 -25.59 -52.13
N SER A 524 10.47 -25.11 -50.88
CA SER A 524 10.61 -25.96 -49.70
C SER A 524 9.29 -26.34 -49.01
N CYS A 525 8.22 -25.58 -49.19
CA CYS A 525 6.94 -25.84 -48.50
C CYS A 525 5.70 -25.72 -49.41
N SER A 526 5.90 -25.42 -50.70
CA SER A 526 4.85 -25.29 -51.71
C SER A 526 3.80 -24.21 -51.42
N CYS A 527 4.02 -23.33 -50.44
CA CYS A 527 3.13 -22.19 -50.17
C CYS A 527 3.27 -21.11 -51.25
N LEU A 528 2.12 -20.57 -51.66
CA LEU A 528 1.99 -19.58 -52.72
C LEU A 528 2.15 -18.17 -52.16
N LEU A 529 3.18 -17.43 -52.59
CA LEU A 529 3.47 -16.08 -52.13
C LEU A 529 2.98 -15.06 -53.17
N SER A 530 1.97 -14.27 -52.79
CA SER A 530 1.31 -13.26 -53.65
C SER A 530 1.27 -11.89 -52.98
N LYS A 531 1.55 -10.82 -53.75
CA LYS A 531 1.53 -9.43 -53.28
C LYS A 531 0.13 -8.97 -52.81
N ARG A 532 -0.94 -9.64 -53.24
CA ARG A 532 -2.32 -9.34 -52.81
C ARG A 532 -2.60 -9.73 -51.35
N LEU A 533 -1.88 -10.71 -50.80
CA LEU A 533 -2.08 -11.16 -49.42
C LEU A 533 -1.32 -10.31 -48.39
N PHE A 534 -0.30 -9.55 -48.81
CA PHE A 534 0.52 -8.71 -47.93
C PHE A 534 0.94 -7.40 -48.63
N PRO A 535 0.08 -6.36 -48.61
CA PRO A 535 0.32 -5.16 -49.43
C PRO A 535 1.50 -4.30 -48.95
N HIS A 536 1.88 -4.39 -47.66
CA HIS A 536 2.95 -3.59 -47.07
C HIS A 536 3.67 -4.33 -45.93
N THR A 537 4.34 -5.43 -46.26
CA THR A 537 5.14 -6.16 -45.27
C THR A 537 6.44 -6.63 -45.92
N ILE A 538 7.57 -6.23 -45.33
CA ILE A 538 8.86 -6.91 -45.52
C ILE A 538 8.69 -8.28 -44.87
N LEU A 539 8.61 -9.33 -45.67
CA LEU A 539 8.51 -10.70 -45.17
C LEU A 539 9.80 -11.05 -44.43
N HIS A 540 9.74 -11.15 -43.10
CA HIS A 540 10.71 -11.92 -42.33
C HIS A 540 10.22 -13.37 -42.29
N SER A 541 10.72 -14.23 -43.17
CA SER A 541 10.53 -15.67 -43.05
C SER A 541 11.65 -16.24 -42.18
N VAL A 542 11.33 -16.59 -40.93
CA VAL A 542 12.13 -17.51 -40.12
C VAL A 542 11.60 -18.91 -40.39
N ILE A 543 12.41 -19.75 -41.03
CA ILE A 543 12.14 -21.18 -41.14
C ILE A 543 12.56 -21.82 -39.81
N MET A 544 11.60 -22.14 -38.94
CA MET A 544 11.83 -23.04 -37.80
C MET A 544 11.03 -24.33 -38.02
N LYS A 545 11.76 -25.44 -38.14
CA LYS A 545 11.25 -26.72 -38.62
C LYS A 545 10.45 -27.53 -37.58
N ASP A 546 10.42 -27.15 -36.29
CA ASP A 546 9.85 -28.05 -35.25
C ASP A 546 8.90 -27.43 -34.21
N MET A 547 8.37 -26.22 -34.43
CA MET A 547 7.38 -25.61 -33.50
C MET A 547 5.95 -25.48 -34.05
N PHE A 548 5.67 -25.98 -35.26
CA PHE A 548 4.35 -25.84 -35.90
C PHE A 548 3.34 -26.95 -35.59
N ILE A 549 3.67 -27.92 -34.73
CA ILE A 549 2.80 -29.07 -34.45
C ILE A 549 1.85 -28.85 -33.24
N GLN A 550 2.07 -27.85 -32.37
CA GLN A 550 1.16 -27.61 -31.23
C GLN A 550 0.15 -26.47 -31.39
N VAL A 551 0.31 -25.57 -32.37
CA VAL A 551 -0.64 -24.46 -32.57
C VAL A 551 -1.75 -24.82 -33.57
N SER A 552 -1.49 -25.74 -34.51
CA SER A 552 -2.46 -26.15 -35.55
C SER A 552 -3.61 -27.05 -35.05
N ARG A 553 -3.57 -27.54 -33.80
CA ARG A 553 -4.70 -28.28 -33.18
C ARG A 553 -5.69 -27.41 -32.42
N ARG A 554 -5.37 -26.13 -32.15
CA ARG A 554 -6.29 -25.20 -31.44
C ARG A 554 -7.14 -24.33 -32.37
N MET A 555 -6.75 -24.14 -33.64
CA MET A 555 -7.56 -23.37 -34.60
C MET A 555 -8.58 -24.21 -35.40
N ALA A 556 -8.44 -25.53 -35.45
CA ALA A 556 -9.44 -26.41 -36.08
C ALA A 556 -10.71 -26.65 -35.24
N LYS A 557 -10.81 -26.09 -34.02
CA LYS A 557 -11.99 -26.21 -33.14
C LYS A 557 -12.87 -24.95 -33.09
N GLN A 558 -12.55 -23.91 -33.86
CA GLN A 558 -13.27 -22.63 -33.85
C GLN A 558 -13.91 -22.23 -35.20
N PHE A 559 -13.78 -23.04 -36.25
CA PHE A 559 -14.47 -22.87 -37.54
C PHE A 559 -15.01 -24.19 -38.07
N GLY A 560 -15.89 -24.83 -37.30
CA GLY A 560 -16.62 -26.02 -37.70
C GLY A 560 -18.03 -25.97 -37.14
N ASN A 561 -18.87 -25.12 -37.73
CA ASN A 561 -20.32 -25.24 -37.78
C ASN A 561 -20.89 -24.10 -38.63
N GLN A 562 -20.93 -24.31 -39.95
CA GLN A 562 -22.17 -24.33 -40.73
C GLN A 562 -21.82 -24.48 -42.22
N LEU A 563 -22.50 -25.47 -42.82
CA LEU A 563 -22.78 -25.56 -44.26
C LEU A 563 -23.41 -24.26 -44.78
#